data_AF-A0A9D9LHY3-F1
#
_entry.id   AF-A0A9D9LHY3-F1
#
_cell.length_a   1.000
_cell.length_b   1.000
_cell.length_c   1.000
_cell.angle_alpha   90.00
_cell.angle_beta   90.00
_cell.angle_gamma   90.00
#
_symmetry.space_group_name_H-M   'P 1'
#
loop_
_entity.id
_entity.type
_entity.pdbx_description
1 polymer ?
#
loop_
_entity_poly.entity_id
_entity_poly.type
_entity_poly.pdbx_seq_one_letter_code
_entity_poly.pdbx_strand_id
1 'polypeptide(L)'
;MEIADVFVLNKADRAGADQAVMAIQMILNFRKHDGWMPDVLKTVASDGTGIDLLAVKIDEHRAYLERSGGLRLKRRSRIEGRVRDLIAARLRVDFWTADRQALLERRLDDLLALAVSPAQVADELVTDFHRVHDDRG
;
A
#
# COMPACT_ATOMS: atom_id res chain seq x y z
N MET A 1 -4.69 -0.62 4.03
CA MET A 1 -3.71 -0.68 5.13
C MET A 1 -3.04 -2.04 5.05
N GLU A 2 -1.74 -2.10 4.74
CA GLU A 2 -1.01 -3.36 4.75
C GLU A 2 -0.98 -3.91 6.18
N ILE A 3 -1.45 -5.14 6.36
CA ILE A 3 -1.41 -5.86 7.64
C ILE A 3 -0.24 -6.82 7.54
N ALA A 4 0.66 -6.79 8.52
CA ALA A 4 1.74 -7.76 8.61
C ALA A 4 1.17 -9.13 9.02
N ASP A 5 1.58 -10.17 8.30
CA ASP A 5 1.12 -11.53 8.51
C ASP A 5 1.82 -12.24 9.70
N VAL A 6 2.99 -11.72 10.11
CA VAL A 6 3.79 -12.14 11.27
C VAL A 6 4.48 -10.90 11.84
N PHE A 7 4.46 -10.71 13.17
CA PHE A 7 5.18 -9.63 13.84
C PHE A 7 6.44 -10.18 14.50
N VAL A 8 7.57 -9.50 14.28
CA VAL A 8 8.86 -9.89 14.84
C VAL A 8 9.53 -8.69 15.51
N LEU A 9 9.76 -8.79 16.81
CA LEU A 9 10.61 -7.88 17.57
C LEU A 9 12.04 -8.44 17.59
N ASN A 10 12.93 -7.80 16.84
CA ASN A 10 14.35 -8.14 16.85
C ASN A 10 15.10 -7.40 17.97
N LYS A 11 16.27 -7.92 18.36
CA LYS A 11 17.09 -7.46 19.49
C LYS A 11 16.36 -7.57 20.83
N ALA A 12 15.67 -8.70 21.02
CA ALA A 12 14.87 -8.95 22.21
C ALA A 12 15.71 -9.17 23.50
N ASP A 13 17.04 -9.24 23.36
CA ASP A 13 18.03 -9.19 24.44
C ASP A 13 18.07 -7.83 25.16
N ARG A 14 17.50 -6.77 24.57
CA ARG A 14 17.52 -5.43 25.13
C ARG A 14 16.45 -5.22 26.20
N ALA A 15 16.79 -4.41 27.20
CA ALA A 15 15.83 -3.93 28.18
C ALA A 15 14.62 -3.27 27.51
N GLY A 16 13.42 -3.60 27.98
CA GLY A 16 12.16 -3.09 27.41
C GLY A 16 11.58 -3.92 26.25
N ALA A 17 12.25 -4.98 25.79
CA ALA A 17 11.71 -5.85 24.74
C ALA A 17 10.34 -6.45 25.12
N ASP A 18 10.17 -6.86 26.37
CA ASP A 18 8.91 -7.42 26.88
C ASP A 18 7.77 -6.39 26.83
N GLN A 19 8.06 -5.14 27.21
CA GLN A 19 7.10 -4.05 27.16
C GLN A 19 6.68 -3.72 25.73
N ALA A 20 7.63 -3.74 24.79
CA ALA A 20 7.34 -3.54 23.37
C ALA A 20 6.45 -4.67 22.82
N VAL A 21 6.70 -5.93 23.18
CA VAL A 21 5.84 -7.05 22.77
C VAL A 21 4.42 -6.91 23.32
N MET A 22 4.27 -6.57 24.60
CA MET A 22 2.94 -6.35 25.20
C MET A 22 2.19 -5.22 24.49
N ALA A 23 2.86 -4.09 24.20
CA ALA A 23 2.26 -2.98 23.50
C ALA A 23 1.75 -3.39 22.10
N ILE A 24 2.55 -4.16 21.35
CA ILE A 24 2.14 -4.67 20.02
C ILE A 24 0.96 -5.63 20.17
N GLN A 25 0.99 -6.55 21.13
CA GLN A 25 -0.10 -7.49 21.38
C GLN A 25 -1.41 -6.78 21.74
N MET A 26 -1.36 -5.72 22.55
CA MET A 26 -2.53 -4.90 22.85
C MET A 26 -3.12 -4.28 21.58
N ILE A 27 -2.27 -3.65 20.74
CA ILE A 27 -2.71 -3.05 19.48
C ILE A 27 -3.36 -4.10 18.56
N LEU A 28 -2.80 -5.31 18.51
CA LEU A 28 -3.36 -6.41 17.73
C LEU A 28 -4.71 -6.87 18.29
N ASN A 29 -4.87 -7.00 19.59
CA ASN A 29 -6.13 -7.44 20.21
C ASN A 29 -7.28 -6.44 20.02
N PHE A 30 -6.99 -5.14 19.85
CA PHE A 30 -8.02 -4.15 19.54
C PHE A 30 -8.51 -4.20 18.09
N ARG A 31 -7.83 -4.93 17.20
CA ARG A 31 -8.28 -5.11 15.82
C ARG A 31 -9.18 -6.32 15.70
N LYS A 32 -10.26 -6.16 14.93
CA LYS A 32 -11.08 -7.30 14.52
C LYS A 32 -10.29 -8.14 13.52
N HIS A 33 -9.95 -9.36 13.90
CA HIS A 33 -9.28 -10.33 13.03
C HIS A 33 -10.31 -11.34 12.52
N ASP A 34 -10.71 -11.21 11.26
CA ASP A 34 -11.53 -12.22 10.59
C ASP A 34 -10.57 -13.27 9.99
N GLY A 35 -10.03 -14.16 10.84
CA GLY A 35 -9.17 -15.27 10.40
C GLY A 35 -7.85 -15.39 11.18
N TRP A 36 -6.72 -15.30 10.47
CA TRP A 36 -5.38 -15.45 11.04
C TRP A 36 -5.05 -14.30 11.98
N MET A 37 -4.74 -14.63 13.24
CA MET A 37 -4.23 -13.67 14.21
C MET A 37 -2.71 -13.78 14.26
N PRO A 38 -1.96 -12.73 13.89
CA PRO A 38 -0.51 -12.81 13.80
C PRO A 38 0.12 -12.78 15.19
N ASP A 39 1.05 -13.70 15.44
CA ASP A 39 1.84 -13.74 16.67
C ASP A 39 2.92 -12.65 16.68
N VAL A 40 3.28 -12.19 17.88
CA VAL A 40 4.42 -11.29 18.12
C VAL A 40 5.60 -12.12 18.64
N LEU A 41 6.57 -12.38 17.77
CA LEU A 41 7.75 -13.17 18.08
C LEU A 41 8.92 -12.30 18.52
N LYS A 42 9.73 -12.82 19.43
CA LYS A 42 10.99 -12.22 19.84
C LYS A 42 12.15 -12.92 19.15
N THR A 43 13.09 -12.14 18.63
CA THR A 43 14.29 -12.66 17.98
C THR A 43 15.53 -11.88 18.40
N VAL A 44 16.68 -12.54 18.35
CA VAL A 44 18.01 -11.91 18.42
C VAL A 44 18.76 -12.35 17.19
N ALA A 45 18.65 -11.58 16.10
CA ALA A 45 19.18 -12.00 14.80
C ALA A 45 20.70 -12.22 14.81
N SER A 46 21.44 -11.58 15.72
CA SER A 46 22.89 -11.70 15.82
C SER A 46 23.40 -13.05 16.33
N ASP A 47 22.59 -13.80 17.09
CA ASP A 47 22.95 -15.12 17.62
C ASP A 47 22.01 -16.24 17.12
N GLY A 48 21.00 -15.90 16.32
CA GLY A 48 20.04 -16.84 15.75
C GLY A 48 18.86 -17.15 16.67
N THR A 49 18.75 -16.55 17.86
CA THR A 49 17.66 -16.84 18.80
C THR A 49 16.30 -16.47 18.20
N GLY A 50 15.37 -17.42 18.22
CA GLY A 50 13.99 -17.24 17.76
C GLY A 50 13.78 -17.33 16.24
N ILE A 51 14.85 -17.54 15.45
CA ILE A 51 14.74 -17.66 13.99
C ILE A 51 14.04 -18.96 13.58
N ASP A 52 14.29 -20.08 14.27
CA ASP A 52 13.60 -21.35 13.99
C ASP A 52 12.10 -21.24 14.26
N LEU A 53 11.72 -20.59 15.35
CA LEU A 53 10.32 -20.35 15.69
C LEU A 53 9.65 -19.44 14.65
N LEU A 54 10.37 -18.42 14.16
CA LEU A 54 9.89 -17.58 13.07
C LEU A 54 9.65 -18.39 11.80
N ALA A 55 10.55 -19.29 11.43
CA ALA A 55 10.37 -20.16 10.26
C ALA A 55 9.11 -21.03 10.40
N VAL A 56 8.90 -21.65 11.56
CA VAL A 56 7.68 -22.43 11.86
C VAL A 56 6.42 -21.57 11.70
N LYS A 57 6.40 -20.34 12.23
CA LYS A 57 5.24 -19.45 12.11
C LYS A 57 4.96 -18.99 10.68
N ILE A 58 6.00 -18.82 9.87
CA ILE A 58 5.84 -18.54 8.44
C ILE A 58 5.18 -19.73 7.74
N ASP A 59 5.58 -20.96 8.05
CA ASP A 59 5.00 -22.17 7.46
C ASP A 59 3.54 -22.39 7.92
N GLU A 60 3.22 -22.17 9.19
CA GLU A 60 1.85 -22.22 9.71
C GLU A 60 0.94 -21.23 8.95
N HIS A 61 1.41 -20.00 8.74
CA HIS A 61 0.68 -18.98 8.01
C HIS A 61 0.52 -19.34 6.52
N ARG A 62 1.56 -19.88 5.87
CA ARG A 62 1.46 -20.39 4.49
C ARG A 62 0.37 -21.46 4.40
N ALA A 63 0.38 -22.44 5.31
CA ALA A 63 -0.61 -23.51 5.32
C ALA A 63 -2.03 -22.97 5.58
N TYR A 64 -2.17 -21.94 6.42
CA TYR A 64 -3.44 -21.23 6.58
C TYR A 64 -3.91 -20.56 5.28
N LEU A 65 -3.04 -19.86 4.55
CA LEU A 65 -3.38 -19.22 3.28
C LEU A 65 -3.75 -20.23 2.17
N GLU A 66 -3.18 -21.43 2.20
CA GLU A 66 -3.55 -22.51 1.29
C GLU A 66 -4.95 -23.03 1.60
N ARG A 67 -5.24 -23.36 2.87
CA ARG A 67 -6.55 -23.88 3.29
C ARG A 67 -7.68 -22.87 3.14
N SER A 68 -7.42 -21.60 3.42
CA SER A 68 -8.40 -20.51 3.32
C SER A 68 -8.62 -20.03 1.88
N GLY A 69 -7.81 -20.48 0.92
CA GLY A 69 -7.78 -19.89 -0.43
C GLY A 69 -7.20 -18.46 -0.46
N GLY A 70 -6.64 -17.98 0.65
CA GLY A 70 -6.03 -16.66 0.79
C GLY A 70 -4.90 -16.40 -0.20
N LEU A 71 -4.15 -17.43 -0.61
CA LEU A 71 -3.12 -17.29 -1.66
C LEU A 71 -3.70 -16.78 -2.99
N ARG A 72 -4.84 -17.33 -3.41
CA ARG A 72 -5.50 -16.95 -4.66
C ARG A 72 -6.01 -15.51 -4.58
N LEU A 73 -6.60 -15.13 -3.45
CA LEU A 73 -7.09 -13.77 -3.20
C LEU A 73 -5.94 -12.75 -3.20
N LYS A 74 -4.85 -13.02 -2.45
CA LYS A 74 -3.65 -12.17 -2.43
C LYS A 74 -3.04 -12.04 -3.84
N ARG A 75 -2.94 -13.14 -4.59
CA ARG A 75 -2.43 -13.10 -5.98
C ARG A 75 -3.31 -12.25 -6.88
N ARG A 76 -4.64 -12.40 -6.81
CA ARG A 76 -5.60 -11.59 -7.57
C ARG A 76 -5.43 -10.10 -7.25
N SER A 77 -5.42 -9.73 -5.97
CA SER A 77 -5.25 -8.35 -5.53
C SER A 77 -3.92 -7.74 -5.99
N ARG A 78 -2.80 -8.50 -5.91
CA ARG A 78 -1.50 -8.06 -6.41
C ARG A 78 -1.49 -7.81 -7.92
N ILE A 79 -2.11 -8.70 -8.69
CA ILE A 79 -2.20 -8.54 -10.15
C ILE A 79 -3.08 -7.33 -10.49
N GLU A 80 -4.23 -7.19 -9.85
CA GLU A 80 -5.13 -6.05 -10.03
C GLU A 80 -4.44 -4.72 -9.71
N GLY A 81 -3.75 -4.65 -8.56
CA GLY A 81 -2.94 -3.49 -8.18
C GLY A 81 -1.87 -3.17 -9.21
N ARG A 82 -1.10 -4.19 -9.64
CA ARG A 82 -0.07 -4.01 -10.67
C ARG A 82 -0.63 -3.48 -11.98
N VAL A 83 -1.80 -3.97 -12.42
CA VAL A 83 -2.47 -3.46 -13.64
C VAL A 83 -2.87 -2.00 -13.45
N ARG A 84 -3.48 -1.65 -12.31
CA ARG A 84 -3.83 -0.24 -12.00
C ARG A 84 -2.62 0.67 -11.95
N ASP A 85 -1.53 0.22 -11.34
CA ASP A 85 -0.28 1.00 -11.24
C ASP A 85 0.34 1.25 -12.62
N LEU A 86 0.34 0.23 -13.49
CA LEU A 86 0.81 0.35 -14.87
C LEU A 86 -0.06 1.32 -15.67
N ILE A 87 -1.38 1.23 -15.54
CA ILE A 87 -2.31 2.17 -16.20
C ILE A 87 -2.08 3.59 -15.67
N ALA A 88 -2.02 3.80 -14.36
CA ALA A 88 -1.79 5.10 -13.77
C ALA A 88 -0.43 5.69 -14.18
N ALA A 89 0.62 4.87 -14.24
CA ALA A 89 1.93 5.30 -14.73
C ALA A 89 1.86 5.71 -16.20
N ARG A 90 1.17 4.95 -17.04
CA ARG A 90 1.01 5.26 -18.46
C ARG A 90 0.19 6.53 -18.67
N LEU A 91 -0.96 6.64 -18.01
CA LEU A 91 -1.80 7.82 -18.05
C LEU A 91 -1.07 9.07 -17.57
N ARG A 92 -0.25 9.00 -16.53
CA ARG A 92 0.56 10.16 -16.09
C ARG A 92 1.47 10.69 -17.19
N VAL A 93 2.08 9.81 -17.98
CA VAL A 93 2.96 10.21 -19.10
C VAL A 93 2.13 10.75 -20.26
N ASP A 94 1.06 10.04 -20.64
CA ASP A 94 0.25 10.40 -21.82
C ASP A 94 -0.66 11.61 -21.56
N PHE A 95 -1.02 11.88 -20.31
CA PHE A 95 -1.89 12.98 -19.91
C PHE A 95 -1.21 14.33 -20.05
N TRP A 96 0.04 14.49 -19.59
CA TRP A 96 0.73 15.79 -19.59
C TRP A 96 1.37 16.11 -20.95
N THR A 97 0.52 16.40 -21.95
CA THR A 97 0.97 16.97 -23.22
C THR A 97 1.44 18.41 -23.05
N ALA A 98 2.19 18.92 -24.03
CA ALA A 98 2.63 20.32 -24.05
C ALA A 98 1.45 21.30 -23.89
N ASP A 99 0.31 21.04 -24.54
CA ASP A 99 -0.88 21.88 -24.46
C ASP A 99 -1.50 21.90 -23.06
N ARG A 100 -1.55 20.74 -22.36
CA ARG A 100 -2.08 20.66 -20.99
C ARG A 100 -1.14 21.28 -19.97
N GLN A 101 0.16 21.15 -20.17
CA GLN A 101 1.15 21.88 -19.37
C GLN A 101 0.98 23.39 -19.55
N ALA A 102 0.84 23.87 -20.80
CA ALA A 102 0.60 25.28 -21.07
C ALA A 102 -0.76 25.78 -20.53
N LEU A 103 -1.80 24.94 -20.53
CA LEU A 103 -3.08 25.27 -19.91
C LEU A 103 -2.94 25.41 -18.39
N LEU A 104 -2.26 24.49 -17.72
CA LEU A 104 -2.01 24.59 -16.28
C LEU A 104 -1.25 25.88 -15.95
N GLU A 105 -0.16 26.17 -16.65
CA GLU A 105 0.64 27.39 -16.46
C GLU A 105 -0.22 28.66 -16.58
N ARG A 106 -1.09 28.74 -17.60
CA ARG A 106 -2.01 29.87 -17.76
C ARG A 106 -3.01 30.04 -16.63
N ARG A 107 -3.29 28.99 -15.86
CA ARG A 107 -4.27 28.99 -14.76
C ARG A 107 -3.62 29.13 -13.38
N LEU A 108 -2.30 29.17 -13.29
CA LEU A 108 -1.60 29.34 -12.02
C LEU A 108 -1.92 30.69 -11.37
N ASP A 109 -1.98 31.78 -12.14
CA ASP A 109 -2.31 33.10 -11.60
C ASP A 109 -3.74 33.14 -11.02
N ASP A 110 -4.71 32.53 -11.72
CA ASP A 110 -6.09 32.42 -11.23
C ASP A 110 -6.19 31.55 -9.96
N LEU A 111 -5.39 30.48 -9.87
CA LEU A 111 -5.32 29.60 -8.69
C LEU A 111 -4.73 30.34 -7.49
N LEU A 112 -3.64 31.08 -7.70
CA LEU A 112 -3.00 31.90 -6.66
C LEU A 112 -3.90 33.03 -6.19
N ALA A 113 -4.71 33.60 -7.10
CA ALA A 113 -5.71 34.60 -6.79
C ALA A 113 -7.00 34.01 -6.16
N LEU A 114 -7.10 32.67 -6.02
CA LEU A 114 -8.30 31.94 -5.60
C LEU A 114 -9.56 32.24 -6.45
N ALA A 115 -9.36 32.71 -7.69
CA ALA A 115 -10.43 32.96 -8.64
C ALA A 115 -11.01 31.64 -9.18
N VAL A 116 -10.19 30.60 -9.25
CA VAL A 116 -10.58 29.22 -9.53
C VAL A 116 -10.00 28.28 -8.48
N SER A 117 -10.68 27.18 -8.22
CA SER A 117 -10.18 26.14 -7.31
C SER A 117 -9.34 25.08 -8.05
N PRO A 118 -8.42 24.39 -7.35
CA PRO A 118 -7.66 23.28 -7.93
C PRO A 118 -8.53 22.18 -8.55
N ALA A 119 -9.68 21.87 -7.94
CA ALA A 119 -10.62 20.88 -8.47
C ALA A 119 -11.20 21.30 -9.83
N GLN A 120 -11.58 22.57 -9.99
CA GLN A 120 -12.12 23.09 -11.25
C GLN A 120 -11.08 23.04 -12.38
N VAL A 121 -9.83 23.43 -12.11
CA VAL A 121 -8.75 23.35 -13.11
C VAL A 121 -8.43 21.89 -13.45
N ALA A 122 -8.50 20.98 -12.48
CA ALA A 122 -8.32 19.55 -12.72
C ALA A 122 -9.41 18.98 -13.65
N ASP A 123 -10.69 19.30 -13.41
CA ASP A 123 -11.80 18.85 -14.25
C ASP A 123 -11.67 19.36 -15.70
N GLU A 124 -11.22 20.59 -15.87
CA GLU A 124 -10.95 21.18 -17.19
C GLU A 124 -9.82 20.46 -17.94
N LEU A 125 -8.70 20.20 -17.26
CA LEU A 125 -7.57 19.44 -17.81
C LEU A 125 -7.98 18.00 -18.20
N VAL A 126 -8.89 17.38 -17.43
CA VAL A 126 -9.40 16.04 -17.71
C VAL A 126 -10.43 16.02 -18.84
N THR A 127 -11.28 17.04 -18.96
CA THR A 127 -12.29 17.10 -20.02
C THR A 127 -11.65 17.17 -21.41
N ASP A 128 -10.51 17.85 -21.52
CA ASP A 128 -9.69 17.90 -22.74
C ASP A 128 -9.02 16.55 -23.11
N PHE A 129 -8.87 15.63 -22.15
CA PHE A 129 -8.33 14.30 -22.37
C PHE A 129 -9.21 13.41 -23.28
N HIS A 130 -10.54 13.56 -23.16
CA HIS A 130 -11.50 12.74 -23.89
C HIS A 130 -11.59 13.10 -25.38
N ARG A 131 -11.41 14.37 -25.76
CA ARG A 131 -11.52 14.81 -27.17
C ARG A 131 -10.40 14.30 -28.07
N VAL A 132 -9.18 14.18 -27.56
CA VAL A 132 -8.02 13.75 -28.35
C VAL A 132 -8.04 12.25 -28.70
N HIS A 133 -8.78 11.43 -27.93
CA HIS A 133 -8.86 9.98 -28.14
C HIS A 133 -10.06 9.53 -28.99
N ASP A 134 -11.13 10.32 -29.09
CA ASP A 134 -12.27 10.02 -29.99
C ASP A 134 -11.93 10.27 -31.47
N ASP A 135 -11.01 11.20 -31.78
CA ASP A 135 -10.62 11.54 -33.17
C ASP A 135 -9.58 10.57 -33.78
N ARG A 136 -9.19 9.51 -33.07
CA ARG A 136 -8.22 8.49 -33.54
C ARG A 136 -8.83 7.11 -33.79
N GLY A 137 -10.16 7.01 -33.81
CA GLY A 137 -10.92 5.80 -34.14
C GLY A 137 -11.25 5.66 -35.63
#